data_AF-A0A9J6BZ12-F1
#
_entry.id   AF-A0A9J6BZ12-F1
#
_cell.length_a   1.000
_cell.length_b   1.000
_cell.length_c   1.000
_cell.angle_alpha   90.00
_cell.angle_beta   90.00
_cell.angle_gamma   90.00
#
_symmetry.space_group_name_H-M   'P 1'
#
loop_
_entity.id
_entity.type
_entity.pdbx_description
1 polymer ?
#
loop_
_entity_poly.entity_id
_entity_poly.type
_entity_poly.pdbx_seq_one_letter_code
_entity_poly.pdbx_strand_id
1 'polypeptide(L)'
;MKLYHTPGSPPSRSVLMTLRCLEIDVEIHEIDLRKGENRTADFLKINPLGQIPVLDDGFILTESRAIMTYLANSRKNEKLYPSDPRKRAIVDSRLYFDATGLFVHIFAALSPMFFKGTTEVTPEVREKLKNALKYLEGILEKQKFFAGDEATLADISILSTVVQIKNTFGGLGNFSNLKAWFERCNILPGYDENLVGAQMIKEFFEKATFKIAPLE
;
A
#
# COMPACT_ATOMS: atom_id res chain seq x y z
N MET A 1 -19.65 4.13 -9.42
CA MET A 1 -18.54 4.13 -8.43
C MET A 1 -17.28 4.58 -9.16
N LYS A 2 -16.57 5.55 -8.60
CA LYS A 2 -15.36 6.16 -9.12
C LYS A 2 -14.25 6.08 -8.06
N LEU A 3 -13.04 5.77 -8.50
CA LEU A 3 -11.84 5.80 -7.66
C LEU A 3 -10.90 6.87 -8.19
N TYR A 4 -10.64 7.89 -7.37
CA TYR A 4 -9.56 8.84 -7.60
C TYR A 4 -8.24 8.17 -7.23
N HIS A 5 -7.42 7.87 -8.23
CA HIS A 5 -6.31 6.92 -8.15
C HIS A 5 -4.99 7.52 -8.64
N THR A 6 -3.87 7.06 -8.07
CA THR A 6 -2.54 7.30 -8.65
C THR A 6 -1.74 5.99 -8.59
N PRO A 7 -1.27 5.43 -9.72
CA PRO A 7 -0.65 4.10 -9.71
C PRO A 7 0.64 4.04 -8.89
N GLY A 8 1.39 5.14 -8.82
CA GLY A 8 2.61 5.23 -7.99
C GLY A 8 2.36 5.18 -6.48
N SER A 9 1.12 5.29 -6.00
CA SER A 9 0.79 5.38 -4.57
C SER A 9 0.41 4.01 -3.97
N PRO A 10 1.17 3.47 -2.99
CA PRO A 10 0.83 2.23 -2.30
C PRO A 10 -0.60 2.17 -1.74
N PRO A 11 -1.09 3.14 -0.95
CA PRO A 11 -2.47 3.10 -0.43
C PRO A 11 -3.52 3.18 -1.54
N SER A 12 -3.19 3.79 -2.69
CA SER A 12 -4.11 3.83 -3.83
C SER A 12 -4.19 2.49 -4.56
N ARG A 13 -3.03 1.83 -4.73
CA ARG A 13 -2.96 0.46 -5.27
C ARG A 13 -3.66 -0.55 -4.37
N SER A 14 -3.59 -0.43 -3.04
CA SER A 14 -4.26 -1.38 -2.15
C SER A 14 -5.79 -1.33 -2.25
N VAL A 15 -6.37 -0.14 -2.46
CA VAL A 15 -7.81 0.00 -2.76
C VAL A 15 -8.15 -0.60 -4.11
N LEU A 16 -7.34 -0.34 -5.14
CA LEU A 16 -7.56 -0.89 -6.47
C LEU A 16 -7.52 -2.42 -6.46
N MET A 17 -6.50 -3.02 -5.82
CA MET A 17 -6.43 -4.46 -5.61
C MET A 17 -7.64 -5.00 -4.86
N THR A 18 -8.13 -4.28 -3.83
CA THR A 18 -9.33 -4.69 -3.09
C THR A 18 -10.56 -4.73 -4.00
N LEU A 19 -10.73 -3.74 -4.88
CA LEU A 19 -11.81 -3.74 -5.88
C LEU A 19 -11.68 -4.93 -6.83
N ARG A 20 -10.46 -5.29 -7.27
CA ARG A 20 -10.23 -6.49 -8.09
C ARG A 20 -10.57 -7.78 -7.34
N CYS A 21 -10.13 -7.93 -6.09
CA CYS A 21 -10.41 -9.09 -5.26
C CYS A 21 -11.89 -9.28 -4.94
N LEU A 22 -12.67 -8.20 -4.97
CA LEU A 22 -14.11 -8.20 -4.74
C LEU A 22 -14.93 -8.20 -6.03
N GLU A 23 -14.27 -8.24 -7.20
CA GLU A 23 -14.90 -8.21 -8.53
C GLU A 23 -15.86 -7.01 -8.68
N ILE A 24 -15.41 -5.84 -8.20
CA ILE A 24 -16.19 -4.60 -8.27
C ILE A 24 -15.68 -3.76 -9.45
N ASP A 25 -16.58 -3.53 -10.41
CA ASP A 25 -16.35 -2.58 -11.48
C ASP A 25 -16.32 -1.14 -10.94
N VAL A 26 -15.33 -0.38 -11.39
CA VAL A 26 -15.09 0.99 -10.94
C VAL A 26 -14.57 1.83 -12.10
N GLU A 27 -15.02 3.07 -12.17
CA GLU A 27 -14.42 4.09 -13.03
C GLU A 27 -13.12 4.59 -12.37
N ILE A 28 -11.98 4.40 -13.02
CA ILE A 28 -10.71 4.94 -12.53
C ILE A 28 -10.55 6.36 -13.04
N HIS A 29 -10.47 7.31 -12.10
CA HIS A 29 -10.11 8.69 -12.38
C HIS A 29 -8.68 8.94 -11.90
N GLU A 30 -7.72 8.89 -12.82
CA GLU A 30 -6.31 9.08 -12.46
C GLU A 30 -6.03 10.55 -12.09
N ILE A 31 -5.31 10.74 -10.98
CA ILE A 31 -4.85 12.04 -10.49
C ILE A 31 -3.33 12.11 -10.61
N ASP A 32 -2.84 13.05 -11.40
CA ASP A 32 -1.41 13.32 -11.57
C ASP A 32 -0.89 14.22 -10.42
N LEU A 33 -0.33 13.56 -9.41
CA LEU A 33 0.28 14.21 -8.24
C LEU A 33 1.50 15.07 -8.62
N ARG A 34 2.15 14.82 -9.76
CA ARG A 34 3.32 15.61 -10.21
C ARG A 34 2.89 16.95 -10.79
N LYS A 35 1.73 16.98 -11.46
CA LYS A 35 1.09 18.22 -11.93
C LYS A 35 0.32 18.95 -10.82
N GLY A 36 0.21 18.33 -9.64
CA GLY A 36 -0.51 18.91 -8.50
C GLY A 36 -2.02 18.91 -8.68
N GLU A 37 -2.58 17.98 -9.47
CA GLU A 37 -4.03 17.89 -9.71
C GLU A 37 -4.81 17.70 -8.41
N ASN A 38 -4.22 17.04 -7.42
CA ASN A 38 -4.75 16.87 -6.07
C ASN A 38 -4.81 18.15 -5.23
N ARG A 39 -4.28 19.27 -5.74
CA ARG A 39 -4.28 20.59 -5.07
C ARG A 39 -5.14 21.61 -5.79
N THR A 40 -5.78 21.22 -6.90
CA THR A 40 -6.72 22.08 -7.63
C THR A 40 -7.93 22.39 -6.76
N ALA A 41 -8.55 23.56 -6.98
CA ALA A 41 -9.75 23.94 -6.25
C ALA A 41 -10.88 22.91 -6.42
N ASP A 42 -10.97 22.25 -7.58
CA ASP A 42 -11.98 21.25 -7.84
C ASP A 42 -11.73 19.94 -7.09
N PHE A 43 -10.47 19.46 -7.03
CA PHE A 43 -10.15 18.28 -6.23
C PHE A 43 -10.28 18.56 -4.73
N LEU A 44 -9.90 19.74 -4.26
CA LEU A 44 -10.00 20.11 -2.84
C LEU A 44 -11.45 20.24 -2.35
N LYS A 45 -12.44 20.45 -3.24
CA LYS A 45 -13.86 20.32 -2.90
C LYS A 45 -14.26 18.88 -2.61
N ILE A 46 -13.59 17.91 -3.22
CA ILE A 46 -13.82 16.47 -3.02
C ILE A 46 -13.10 16.00 -1.75
N ASN A 47 -11.81 16.31 -1.64
CA ASN A 47 -11.00 15.99 -0.46
C ASN A 47 -10.15 17.19 -0.04
N PRO A 48 -10.52 17.91 1.04
CA PRO A 48 -9.77 19.07 1.53
C PRO A 48 -8.32 18.77 1.92
N LEU A 49 -7.98 17.51 2.21
CA LEU A 49 -6.60 17.10 2.51
C LEU A 49 -5.74 16.96 1.23
N GLY A 50 -6.35 16.95 0.05
CA GLY A 50 -5.65 16.77 -1.23
C GLY A 50 -4.94 15.41 -1.32
N GLN A 51 -5.46 14.39 -0.63
CA GLN A 51 -4.87 13.05 -0.58
C GLN A 51 -5.63 12.08 -1.48
N ILE A 52 -4.94 11.04 -1.92
CA ILE A 52 -5.47 9.89 -2.66
C ILE A 52 -5.13 8.61 -1.90
N PRO A 53 -5.92 7.52 -2.04
CA PRO A 53 -7.14 7.41 -2.86
C PRO A 53 -8.36 8.11 -2.26
N VAL A 54 -9.36 8.36 -3.11
CA VAL A 54 -10.73 8.73 -2.71
C VAL A 54 -11.71 7.84 -3.46
N LEU A 55 -12.68 7.25 -2.76
CA LEU A 55 -13.80 6.52 -3.36
C LEU A 55 -15.02 7.43 -3.42
N ASP A 56 -15.73 7.40 -4.55
CA ASP A 56 -17.02 8.06 -4.75
C ASP A 56 -18.03 7.07 -5.37
N ASP A 57 -19.00 6.64 -4.57
CA ASP A 57 -20.14 5.85 -5.04
C ASP A 57 -21.50 6.56 -4.81
N GLY A 58 -21.47 7.89 -4.71
CA GLY A 58 -22.54 8.69 -4.13
C GLY A 58 -22.30 9.01 -2.65
N PHE A 59 -21.36 8.30 -2.01
CA PHE A 59 -20.73 8.65 -0.75
C PHE A 59 -19.22 8.83 -0.97
N ILE A 60 -18.68 9.96 -0.49
CA ILE A 60 -17.24 10.25 -0.58
C ILE A 60 -16.55 9.65 0.65
N LEU A 61 -15.63 8.71 0.42
CA LEU A 61 -14.81 8.11 1.45
C LEU A 61 -13.32 8.29 1.15
N THR A 62 -12.59 8.78 2.14
CA THR A 62 -11.13 8.91 2.15
C THR A 62 -10.51 7.83 3.05
N GLU A 63 -9.18 7.80 3.13
CA GLU A 63 -8.39 6.79 3.85
C GLU A 63 -8.47 5.38 3.23
N SER A 64 -7.40 5.00 2.54
CA SER A 64 -7.28 3.71 1.83
C SER A 64 -7.80 2.49 2.62
N ARG A 65 -7.42 2.36 3.89
CA ARG A 65 -7.78 1.19 4.70
C ARG A 65 -9.23 1.25 5.17
N ALA A 66 -9.79 2.44 5.37
CA ALA A 66 -11.22 2.61 5.62
C ALA A 66 -12.03 2.28 4.36
N ILE A 67 -11.57 2.71 3.18
CA ILE A 67 -12.16 2.34 1.89
C ILE A 67 -12.13 0.82 1.70
N MET A 68 -11.00 0.16 1.96
CA MET A 68 -10.86 -1.30 1.82
C MET A 68 -11.85 -2.06 2.72
N THR A 69 -11.94 -1.68 4.00
CA THR A 69 -12.87 -2.34 4.94
C THR A 69 -14.33 -2.04 4.62
N TYR A 70 -14.65 -0.83 4.17
CA TYR A 70 -15.98 -0.46 3.65
C TYR A 70 -16.39 -1.34 2.47
N LEU A 71 -15.53 -1.46 1.46
CA LEU A 71 -15.80 -2.28 0.27
C LEU A 71 -16.02 -3.75 0.64
N ALA A 72 -15.14 -4.33 1.47
CA ALA A 72 -15.28 -5.72 1.90
C ALA A 72 -16.55 -5.97 2.74
N ASN A 73 -16.87 -5.04 3.66
CA ASN A 73 -18.11 -5.10 4.44
C ASN A 73 -19.36 -4.99 3.56
N SER A 74 -19.36 -4.11 2.55
CA SER A 74 -20.50 -3.93 1.63
C SER A 74 -20.83 -5.21 0.85
N ARG A 75 -19.82 -6.05 0.60
CA ARG A 75 -19.95 -7.36 -0.04
C ARG A 75 -20.10 -8.52 0.95
N LYS A 76 -20.09 -8.26 2.27
CA LYS A 76 -20.09 -9.28 3.33
C LYS A 76 -19.01 -10.34 3.09
N ASN A 77 -17.82 -9.91 2.67
CA ASN A 77 -16.75 -10.82 2.28
C ASN A 77 -16.02 -11.38 3.52
N GLU A 78 -16.50 -12.52 4.02
CA GLU A 78 -15.96 -13.21 5.20
C GLU A 78 -14.52 -13.71 5.02
N LYS A 79 -14.04 -13.84 3.78
CA LYS A 79 -12.67 -14.28 3.48
C LYS A 79 -11.67 -13.15 3.69
N LEU A 80 -11.90 -12.01 3.04
CA LEU A 80 -10.99 -10.86 3.10
C LEU A 80 -11.13 -10.07 4.40
N TYR A 81 -12.34 -10.03 4.97
CA TYR A 81 -12.63 -9.28 6.17
C TYR A 81 -13.67 -9.98 7.07
N PRO A 82 -13.23 -10.99 7.86
CA PRO A 82 -14.11 -11.83 8.68
C PRO A 82 -14.96 -11.03 9.67
N SER A 83 -16.21 -11.41 9.91
CA SER A 83 -17.08 -10.76 10.92
C SER A 83 -16.76 -11.18 12.36
N ASP A 84 -16.08 -12.32 12.56
CA ASP A 84 -15.65 -12.76 13.89
C ASP A 84 -14.78 -11.68 14.54
N PRO A 85 -15.11 -11.19 15.75
CA PRO A 85 -14.43 -10.06 16.36
C PRO A 85 -12.93 -10.28 16.57
N ARG A 86 -12.49 -11.51 16.87
CA ARG A 86 -11.08 -11.80 17.12
C ARG A 86 -10.29 -11.84 15.83
N LYS A 87 -10.81 -12.53 14.80
CA LYS A 87 -10.19 -12.55 13.47
C LYS A 87 -10.14 -11.14 12.87
N ARG A 88 -11.23 -10.37 12.99
CA ARG A 88 -11.30 -8.98 12.55
C ARG A 88 -10.26 -8.11 13.23
N ALA A 89 -10.13 -8.21 14.56
CA ALA A 89 -9.15 -7.43 15.31
C ALA A 89 -7.70 -7.71 14.85
N ILE A 90 -7.39 -8.93 14.41
CA ILE A 90 -6.08 -9.26 13.83
C ILE A 90 -5.91 -8.52 12.49
N VAL A 91 -6.89 -8.60 11.59
CA VAL A 91 -6.84 -7.87 10.30
C VAL A 91 -6.70 -6.37 10.53
N ASP A 92 -7.54 -5.79 11.39
CA ASP A 92 -7.51 -4.36 11.72
C ASP A 92 -6.14 -3.96 12.30
N SER A 93 -5.59 -4.76 13.22
CA SER A 93 -4.25 -4.52 13.79
C SER A 93 -3.17 -4.44 12.70
N ARG A 94 -3.25 -5.28 11.66
CA ARG A 94 -2.29 -5.24 10.53
C ARG A 94 -2.54 -4.07 9.59
N LEU A 95 -3.80 -3.70 9.35
CA LEU A 95 -4.14 -2.49 8.60
C LEU A 95 -3.57 -1.24 9.30
N TYR A 96 -3.81 -1.10 10.61
CA TYR A 96 -3.24 0.00 11.39
C TYR A 96 -1.72 -0.03 11.41
N PHE A 97 -1.09 -1.20 11.57
CA PHE A 97 0.36 -1.34 11.49
C PHE A 97 0.90 -0.86 10.13
N ASP A 98 0.25 -1.23 9.02
CA ASP A 98 0.65 -0.75 7.71
C ASP A 98 0.49 0.78 7.59
N ALA A 99 -0.59 1.36 8.11
CA ALA A 99 -0.80 2.82 8.08
C ALA A 99 0.24 3.59 8.89
N THR A 100 0.50 3.16 10.13
CA THR A 100 1.23 3.93 11.14
C THR A 100 2.65 3.45 11.39
N GLY A 101 3.01 2.27 10.88
CA GLY A 101 4.30 1.62 11.11
C GLY A 101 5.04 1.18 9.86
N LEU A 102 4.37 0.99 8.71
CA LEU A 102 5.07 0.58 7.48
C LEU A 102 5.05 1.69 6.43
N PHE A 103 3.86 2.10 6.00
CA PHE A 103 3.66 3.11 4.96
C PHE A 103 4.28 4.45 5.34
N VAL A 104 4.09 4.90 6.58
CA VAL A 104 4.66 6.17 7.05
C VAL A 104 6.19 6.18 6.94
N HIS A 105 6.86 5.05 7.17
CA HIS A 105 8.32 4.97 7.11
C HIS A 105 8.84 4.91 5.67
N ILE A 106 8.18 4.19 4.77
CA ILE A 106 8.58 4.23 3.35
C ILE A 106 8.26 5.60 2.74
N PHE A 107 7.17 6.24 3.14
CA PHE A 107 6.87 7.61 2.72
C PHE A 107 7.94 8.59 3.26
N ALA A 108 8.36 8.45 4.52
CA ALA A 108 9.44 9.26 5.08
C ALA A 108 10.78 9.05 4.33
N ALA A 109 11.05 7.83 3.86
CA ALA A 109 12.25 7.54 3.05
C ALA A 109 12.19 8.20 1.66
N LEU A 110 11.01 8.27 1.04
CA LEU A 110 10.85 8.75 -0.34
C LEU A 110 10.53 10.26 -0.43
N SER A 111 9.87 10.84 0.58
CA SER A 111 9.43 12.23 0.53
C SER A 111 10.56 13.25 0.30
N PRO A 112 11.77 13.11 0.88
CA PRO A 112 12.87 14.04 0.58
C PRO A 112 13.32 13.98 -0.89
N MET A 113 13.19 12.82 -1.55
CA MET A 113 13.54 12.69 -2.97
C MET A 113 12.56 13.47 -3.85
N PHE A 114 11.27 13.47 -3.50
CA PHE A 114 10.25 14.21 -4.26
C PHE A 114 10.27 15.71 -4.02
N PHE A 115 10.55 16.15 -2.78
CA PHE A 115 10.38 17.56 -2.40
C PHE A 115 11.70 18.32 -2.23
N LYS A 116 12.81 17.62 -2.04
CA LYS A 116 14.14 18.22 -1.79
C LYS A 116 15.22 17.75 -2.76
N GLY A 117 14.94 16.75 -3.61
CA GLY A 117 15.90 16.21 -4.57
C GLY A 117 17.06 15.42 -3.94
N THR A 118 16.95 15.02 -2.67
CA THR A 118 17.99 14.29 -1.94
C THR A 118 17.74 12.79 -1.99
N THR A 119 18.79 11.97 -2.14
CA THR A 119 18.68 10.50 -2.18
C THR A 119 18.93 9.80 -0.86
N GLU A 120 19.31 10.56 0.17
CA GLU A 120 19.68 10.00 1.46
C GLU A 120 18.44 9.62 2.27
N VAL A 121 18.35 8.34 2.63
CA VAL A 121 17.42 7.87 3.66
C VAL A 121 18.16 7.93 4.98
N THR A 122 17.63 8.67 5.95
CA THR A 122 18.28 8.83 7.26
C THR A 122 18.44 7.48 7.97
N PRO A 123 19.49 7.31 8.81
CA PRO A 123 19.68 6.09 9.59
C PRO A 123 18.46 5.71 10.42
N GLU A 124 17.79 6.71 11.01
CA GLU A 124 16.57 6.51 11.81
C GLU A 124 15.41 5.91 10.99
N VAL A 125 15.13 6.47 9.80
CA VAL A 125 14.05 5.95 8.94
C VAL A 125 14.39 4.54 8.44
N ARG A 126 15.66 4.30 8.13
CA ARG A 126 16.16 2.98 7.72
C ARG A 126 15.99 1.95 8.83
N GLU A 127 16.34 2.29 10.07
CA GLU A 127 16.16 1.40 11.23
C GLU A 127 14.67 1.11 11.49
N LYS A 128 13.82 2.12 11.43
CA LYS A 128 12.36 1.97 11.56
C LYS A 128 11.78 1.03 10.50
N LEU A 129 12.20 1.16 9.23
CA LEU A 129 11.83 0.22 8.16
C LEU A 129 12.32 -1.20 8.44
N LYS A 130 13.58 -1.37 8.84
CA LYS A 130 14.13 -2.69 9.20
C LYS A 130 13.33 -3.35 10.32
N ASN A 131 13.00 -2.60 11.36
CA ASN A 131 12.21 -3.11 12.50
C ASN A 131 10.79 -3.49 12.07
N ALA A 132 10.16 -2.70 11.19
CA ALA A 132 8.85 -3.02 10.64
C ALA A 132 8.89 -4.31 9.79
N LEU A 133 9.89 -4.49 8.93
CA LEU A 133 10.05 -5.73 8.16
C LEU A 133 10.36 -6.94 9.05
N LYS A 134 11.19 -6.78 10.09
CA LYS A 134 11.48 -7.83 11.07
C LYS A 134 10.22 -8.27 11.83
N TYR A 135 9.33 -7.34 12.16
CA TYR A 135 8.04 -7.67 12.75
C TYR A 135 7.17 -8.52 11.81
N LEU A 136 7.09 -8.14 10.54
CA LEU A 136 6.36 -8.91 9.52
C LEU A 136 6.98 -10.30 9.30
N GLU A 137 8.30 -10.39 9.24
CA GLU A 137 9.04 -11.65 9.13
C GLU A 137 8.66 -12.62 10.26
N GLY A 138 8.65 -12.14 11.51
CA GLY A 138 8.31 -12.96 12.68
C GLY A 138 6.85 -13.41 12.75
N ILE A 139 5.92 -12.67 12.13
CA ILE A 139 4.54 -13.16 11.96
C ILE A 139 4.53 -14.36 11.01
N LEU A 140 5.23 -14.25 9.89
CA LEU A 140 5.23 -15.26 8.82
C LEU A 140 5.98 -16.55 9.19
N GLU A 141 6.74 -16.56 10.28
CA GLU A 141 7.30 -17.80 10.85
C GLU A 141 6.23 -18.79 11.30
N LYS A 142 5.03 -18.30 11.66
CA LYS A 142 3.98 -19.11 12.29
C LYS A 142 2.76 -19.36 11.40
N GLN A 143 2.65 -18.64 10.30
CA GLN A 143 1.44 -18.60 9.46
C GLN A 143 1.77 -18.13 8.04
N LYS A 144 0.86 -18.41 7.09
CA LYS A 144 1.11 -18.18 5.65
C LYS A 144 0.89 -16.73 5.21
N PHE A 145 -0.01 -16.02 5.89
CA PHE A 145 -0.44 -14.65 5.61
C PHE A 145 -0.51 -13.85 6.91
N PHE A 146 -0.69 -12.53 6.87
CA PHE A 146 -0.54 -11.70 8.08
C PHE A 146 -1.67 -11.82 9.11
N ALA A 147 -2.81 -12.38 8.72
CA ALA A 147 -3.95 -12.62 9.60
C ALA A 147 -4.31 -14.11 9.79
N GLY A 148 -3.53 -15.04 9.22
CA GLY A 148 -3.72 -16.48 9.38
C GLY A 148 -3.24 -17.27 8.17
N ASP A 149 -3.96 -18.34 7.84
CA ASP A 149 -3.63 -19.24 6.72
C ASP A 149 -4.22 -18.82 5.37
N GLU A 150 -5.10 -17.82 5.36
CA GLU A 150 -5.70 -17.24 4.16
C GLU A 150 -5.38 -15.74 4.06
N ALA A 151 -5.28 -15.24 2.83
CA ALA A 151 -5.04 -13.84 2.56
C ALA A 151 -6.27 -12.99 2.92
N THR A 152 -6.01 -11.84 3.54
CA THR A 152 -7.04 -10.87 3.97
C THR A 152 -6.74 -9.47 3.44
N LEU A 153 -7.55 -8.49 3.81
CA LEU A 153 -7.24 -7.08 3.56
C LEU A 153 -5.86 -6.66 4.13
N ALA A 154 -5.39 -7.32 5.19
CA ALA A 154 -4.05 -7.07 5.74
C ALA A 154 -2.96 -7.32 4.70
N ASP A 155 -3.04 -8.43 3.98
CA ASP A 155 -2.07 -8.82 2.97
C ASP A 155 -2.11 -7.88 1.76
N ILE A 156 -3.31 -7.49 1.31
CA ILE A 156 -3.48 -6.54 0.20
C ILE A 156 -2.86 -5.17 0.53
N SER A 157 -3.10 -4.69 1.75
CA SER A 157 -2.57 -3.40 2.23
C SER A 157 -1.04 -3.45 2.31
N ILE A 158 -0.51 -4.44 3.02
CA ILE A 158 0.93 -4.57 3.26
C ILE A 158 1.68 -4.87 1.96
N LEU A 159 1.12 -5.67 1.04
CA LEU A 159 1.75 -5.97 -0.25
C LEU A 159 2.01 -4.73 -1.06
N SER A 160 1.05 -3.83 -1.15
CA SER A 160 1.21 -2.57 -1.90
C SER A 160 2.40 -1.76 -1.37
N THR A 161 2.57 -1.72 -0.05
CA THR A 161 3.68 -1.05 0.63
C THR A 161 5.01 -1.82 0.48
N VAL A 162 5.00 -3.15 0.62
CA VAL A 162 6.21 -4.00 0.51
C VAL A 162 6.77 -3.99 -0.91
N VAL A 163 5.92 -3.99 -1.95
CA VAL A 163 6.37 -3.80 -3.35
C VAL A 163 7.13 -2.48 -3.47
N GLN A 164 6.64 -1.40 -2.86
CA GLN A 164 7.32 -0.11 -2.89
C GLN A 164 8.67 -0.17 -2.19
N ILE A 165 8.75 -0.79 -1.00
CA ILE A 165 10.01 -0.99 -0.27
C ILE A 165 10.99 -1.80 -1.14
N LYS A 166 10.56 -2.92 -1.73
CA LYS A 166 11.37 -3.76 -2.60
C LYS A 166 11.93 -2.97 -3.79
N ASN A 167 11.10 -2.16 -4.44
CA ASN A 167 11.53 -1.34 -5.58
C ASN A 167 12.50 -0.23 -5.17
N THR A 168 12.27 0.40 -4.01
CA THR A 168 13.12 1.47 -3.49
C THR A 168 14.51 0.97 -3.08
N PHE A 169 14.60 -0.17 -2.39
CA PHE A 169 15.86 -0.69 -1.83
C PHE A 169 16.46 -1.85 -2.64
N GLY A 170 15.92 -2.14 -3.82
CA GLY A 170 16.42 -3.21 -4.69
C GLY A 170 16.18 -4.64 -4.17
N GLY A 171 15.36 -4.82 -3.14
CA GLY A 171 15.09 -6.13 -2.55
C GLY A 171 14.47 -6.06 -1.16
N LEU A 172 14.25 -7.25 -0.58
CA LEU A 172 13.77 -7.45 0.79
C LEU A 172 14.87 -7.97 1.73
N GLY A 173 16.14 -7.81 1.35
CA GLY A 173 17.28 -8.27 2.17
C GLY A 173 17.20 -9.76 2.53
N ASN A 174 17.52 -10.10 3.78
CA ASN A 174 17.56 -11.47 4.31
C ASN A 174 16.21 -11.95 4.90
N PHE A 175 15.11 -11.22 4.70
CA PHE A 175 13.77 -11.60 5.16
C PHE A 175 13.17 -12.69 4.25
N SER A 176 13.48 -13.97 4.53
CA SER A 176 13.13 -15.11 3.67
C SER A 176 11.65 -15.45 3.74
N ASN A 177 11.01 -15.33 4.90
CA ASN A 177 9.57 -15.58 5.03
C ASN A 177 8.78 -14.49 4.29
N LEU A 178 9.23 -13.23 4.36
CA LEU A 178 8.63 -12.13 3.62
C LEU A 178 8.76 -12.31 2.10
N LYS A 179 9.90 -12.80 1.62
CA LYS A 179 10.06 -13.18 0.20
C LYS A 179 9.09 -14.29 -0.20
N ALA A 180 8.97 -15.35 0.62
CA ALA A 180 8.06 -16.45 0.35
C ALA A 180 6.59 -16.01 0.36
N TRP A 181 6.21 -15.12 1.28
CA TRP A 181 4.89 -14.50 1.31
C TRP A 181 4.64 -13.60 0.09
N PHE A 182 5.64 -12.82 -0.33
CA PHE A 182 5.56 -11.96 -1.51
C PHE A 182 5.26 -12.77 -2.78
N GLU A 183 5.95 -13.90 -2.97
CA GLU A 183 5.68 -14.81 -4.09
C GLU A 183 4.28 -15.43 -3.98
N ARG A 184 3.87 -15.83 -2.76
CA ARG A 184 2.54 -16.39 -2.51
C ARG A 184 1.40 -15.41 -2.83
N CYS A 185 1.65 -14.11 -2.72
CA CYS A 185 0.65 -13.08 -3.01
C CYS A 185 0.29 -12.97 -4.50
N ASN A 186 0.99 -13.64 -5.41
CA ASN A 186 0.65 -13.67 -6.84
C ASN A 186 -0.75 -14.21 -7.14
N ILE A 187 -1.38 -14.92 -6.18
CA ILE A 187 -2.75 -15.42 -6.27
C ILE A 187 -3.81 -14.31 -6.14
N LEU A 188 -3.43 -13.11 -5.67
CA LEU A 188 -4.36 -12.02 -5.40
C LEU A 188 -4.72 -11.29 -6.70
N PRO A 189 -6.02 -11.15 -7.03
CA PRO A 189 -6.44 -10.29 -8.13
C PRO A 189 -5.86 -8.87 -8.01
N GLY A 190 -5.38 -8.32 -9.14
CA GLY A 190 -4.71 -7.04 -9.19
C GLY A 190 -3.23 -7.05 -8.76
N TYR A 191 -2.63 -8.22 -8.49
CA TYR A 191 -1.19 -8.33 -8.17
C TYR A 191 -0.30 -7.69 -9.25
N ASP A 192 -0.51 -8.03 -10.53
CA ASP A 192 0.28 -7.49 -11.64
C ASP A 192 0.08 -5.98 -11.83
N GLU A 193 -1.16 -5.50 -11.74
CA GLU A 193 -1.50 -4.07 -11.81
C GLU A 193 -0.79 -3.28 -10.69
N ASN A 194 -0.71 -3.87 -9.50
CA ASN A 194 0.03 -3.33 -8.36
C ASN A 194 1.55 -3.29 -8.60
N LEU A 195 2.14 -4.32 -9.22
CA LEU A 195 3.56 -4.32 -9.59
C LEU A 195 3.86 -3.23 -10.64
N VAL A 196 3.02 -3.14 -11.68
CA VAL A 196 3.14 -2.14 -12.75
C VAL A 196 3.06 -0.72 -12.17
N GLY A 197 2.07 -0.42 -11.33
CA GLY A 197 1.95 0.90 -10.71
C GLY A 197 3.15 1.28 -9.84
N ALA A 198 3.73 0.32 -9.12
CA ALA A 198 4.94 0.54 -8.33
C ALA A 198 6.20 0.79 -9.18
N GLN A 199 6.21 0.37 -10.45
CA GLN A 199 7.30 0.63 -11.39
C GLN A 199 7.46 2.13 -11.66
N MET A 200 6.37 2.90 -11.67
CA MET A 200 6.40 4.35 -11.96
C MET A 200 7.31 5.14 -11.01
N ILE A 201 7.40 4.71 -9.75
CA ILE A 201 8.29 5.33 -8.76
C ILE A 201 9.74 4.91 -9.00
N LYS A 202 9.98 3.63 -9.35
CA LYS A 202 11.31 3.12 -9.70
C LYS A 202 11.88 3.86 -10.92
N GLU A 203 11.09 3.99 -11.98
CA GLU A 203 11.48 4.69 -13.20
C GLU A 203 11.76 6.18 -12.97
N PHE A 204 11.00 6.81 -12.07
CA PHE A 204 11.25 8.19 -11.67
C PHE A 204 12.64 8.34 -11.04
N PHE A 205 13.02 7.43 -10.13
CA PHE A 205 14.33 7.46 -9.48
C PHE A 205 15.48 7.07 -10.43
N GLU A 206 15.27 6.11 -11.33
CA GLU A 206 16.25 5.72 -12.34
C GLU A 206 16.57 6.88 -13.29
N LYS A 207 15.55 7.61 -13.76
CA LYS A 207 15.72 8.81 -14.61
C LYS A 207 16.43 9.95 -13.88
N ALA A 208 16.21 10.06 -12.57
CA ALA A 208 16.89 11.06 -11.73
C ALA A 208 18.30 10.62 -11.29
N THR A 209 18.82 9.49 -11.77
CA THR A 209 20.12 8.90 -11.39
C THR A 209 20.28 8.63 -9.89
N PHE A 210 19.16 8.49 -9.17
CA PHE A 210 19.14 8.26 -7.74
C PHE A 210 19.44 6.78 -7.44
N LYS A 211 20.54 6.52 -6.71
CA LYS A 211 20.89 5.19 -6.22
C LYS A 211 20.69 5.13 -4.72
N ILE A 212 19.73 4.32 -4.28
CA ILE A 212 19.47 4.06 -2.87
C ILE A 212 20.19 2.78 -2.49
N ALA A 213 21.02 2.84 -1.45
CA ALA A 213 21.70 1.66 -0.93
C ALA A 213 20.69 0.61 -0.45
N PRO A 214 20.93 -0.70 -0.67
CA PRO A 214 20.09 -1.80 -0.17
C PRO A 214 19.74 -1.61 1.29
N LEU A 215 18.61 -2.14 1.75
CA LEU A 215 18.15 -1.88 3.11
C LEU A 215 19.17 -2.38 4.16
N GLU A 216 19.92 -3.45 3.86
CA GLU A 216 20.94 -4.10 4.73
C GLU A 216 22.09 -3.17 5.13
#